data_AF-A0A1H9UUZ8-F1
#
_entry.id   AF-A0A1H9UUZ8-F1
#
_cell.length_a   1.000
_cell.length_b   1.000
_cell.length_c   1.000
_cell.angle_alpha   90.00
_cell.angle_beta   90.00
_cell.angle_gamma   90.00
#
_symmetry.space_group_name_H-M   'P 1'
#
loop_
_entity.id
_entity.type
_entity.pdbx_description
1 polymer ?
#
loop_
_entity_poly.entity_id
_entity_poly.type
_entity_poly.pdbx_seq_one_letter_code
_entity_poly.pdbx_strand_id
1 'polypeptide(L)' 'MNFHIVISLLGPICLLALGLILKFSNNPGLGSSKKYWPYIVIIGLILLALKIWKLFL' A
#
# COMPACT_ATOMS: atom_id res chain seq x y z
N MET A 1 15.79 0.90 18.19
CA MET A 1 14.66 1.83 17.94
C MET A 1 14.35 2.01 16.45
N ASN A 2 15.35 2.23 15.58
CA ASN A 2 15.12 2.52 14.15
C ASN A 2 14.56 1.36 13.30
N PHE A 3 14.88 0.10 13.62
CA PHE A 3 14.47 -1.04 12.79
C PHE A 3 12.95 -1.28 12.79
N HIS A 4 12.29 -1.05 13.93
CA HIS A 4 10.84 -1.17 14.04
C HIS A 4 10.11 -0.12 13.18
N ILE A 5 10.68 1.07 13.01
CA ILE A 5 10.11 2.15 12.19
C ILE A 5 10.13 1.77 10.71
N VAL A 6 11.26 1.23 10.23
CA VAL A 6 11.41 0.79 8.84
C VAL A 6 10.43 -0.34 8.51
N ILE A 7 10.33 -1.35 9.38
CA ILE A 7 9.35 -2.45 9.23
C ILE A 7 7.91 -1.91 9.27
N SER A 8 7.67 -0.92 10.12
CA SER A 8 6.35 -0.30 10.26
C SER A 8 5.92 0.39 8.96
N LEU A 9 6.84 1.02 8.24
CA LEU A 9 6.59 1.72 6.97
C LEU A 9 6.56 0.78 5.74
N LEU A 10 7.21 -0.38 5.82
CA LEU A 10 7.19 -1.40 4.76
C LEU A 10 5.77 -1.88 4.42
N GLY A 11 4.90 -2.05 5.42
CA GLY A 11 3.51 -2.48 5.22
C GLY A 11 2.70 -1.62 4.24
N PRO A 12 2.55 -0.30 4.48
CA PRO A 12 1.84 0.58 3.57
C PRO A 12 2.54 0.70 2.20
N ILE A 13 3.88 0.68 2.15
CA ILE A 13 4.64 0.68 0.89
C ILE A 13 4.32 -0.57 0.05
N CYS A 14 4.27 -1.75 0.67
CA CYS A 14 3.88 -2.99 -0.01
C CYS A 14 2.43 -2.93 -0.53
N LEU A 15 1.51 -2.33 0.21
CA LEU A 15 0.13 -2.13 -0.24
C LEU A 15 0.04 -1.21 -1.47
N LEU A 16 0.81 -0.12 -1.48
CA LEU A 16 0.92 0.77 -2.64
C LEU A 16 1.50 0.04 -3.86
N ALA A 17 2.58 -0.71 -3.65
CA ALA A 17 3.20 -1.51 -4.70
C ALA A 17 2.22 -2.56 -5.25
N LEU A 18 1.48 -3.26 -4.38
CA LEU A 18 0.46 -4.23 -4.79
C LEU A 18 -0.67 -3.58 -5.59
N GLY A 19 -1.16 -2.41 -5.18
CA GLY A 19 -2.19 -1.67 -5.91
C GLY A 19 -1.71 -1.27 -7.32
N LEU A 20 -0.46 -0.83 -7.45
CA LEU A 20 0.15 -0.51 -8.74
C LEU A 20 0.37 -1.75 -9.61
N ILE A 21 0.89 -2.84 -9.03
CA ILE A 21 1.06 -4.12 -9.73
C ILE A 21 -0.29 -4.62 -10.24
N LEU A 22 -1.35 -4.52 -9.45
CA LEU A 22 -2.72 -4.88 -9.88
C LEU A 22 -3.18 -4.04 -11.06
N LYS A 23 -2.91 -2.73 -11.06
CA LYS A 23 -3.23 -1.84 -12.18
C LYS A 23 -2.51 -2.24 -13.47
N PHE A 24 -1.21 -2.54 -13.39
CA PHE A 24 -0.36 -2.86 -14.55
C PHE A 24 -0.32 -4.35 -14.93
N SER A 25 -0.89 -5.23 -14.11
CA SER A 25 -0.88 -6.67 -14.39
C SER A 25 -1.70 -7.00 -15.63
N ASN A 26 -1.14 -7.74 -16.58
CA ASN A 26 -1.86 -8.20 -17.78
C ASN A 26 -2.54 -9.56 -17.59
N ASN A 27 -2.65 -10.04 -16.35
CA ASN A 27 -3.25 -11.33 -16.08
C ASN A 27 -4.79 -11.28 -16.25
N PRO A 28 -5.38 -12.04 -17.18
CA PRO A 28 -6.82 -12.03 -17.43
C PRO A 28 -7.64 -12.48 -16.21
N GLY A 29 -7.08 -13.32 -15.33
CA GLY A 29 -7.71 -13.74 -14.07
C GLY A 29 -7.85 -12.62 -13.02
N LEU A 30 -7.15 -11.50 -13.19
CA LEU A 30 -7.21 -10.34 -12.28
C LEU A 30 -8.12 -9.23 -12.80
N GLY A 31 -8.85 -9.43 -13.90
CA GLY A 31 -9.72 -8.42 -14.51
C GLY A 31 -10.77 -7.83 -13.56
N SER A 32 -11.38 -8.67 -12.72
CA SER A 32 -12.33 -8.23 -11.67
C SER A 32 -11.63 -7.47 -10.55
N SER A 33 -10.45 -7.95 -10.12
CA SER A 33 -9.63 -7.36 -9.07
C SER A 33 -9.03 -6.00 -9.46
N LYS A 34 -8.78 -5.78 -10.76
CA LYS A 34 -8.30 -4.49 -11.28
C LYS A 34 -9.22 -3.34 -10.87
N LYS A 35 -10.54 -3.51 -10.87
CA LYS A 35 -11.47 -2.43 -10.46
C LYS A 35 -11.18 -1.90 -9.04
N TYR A 36 -10.56 -2.73 -8.20
CA TYR A 36 -10.27 -2.40 -6.81
C TYR A 36 -8.87 -1.80 -6.59
N TRP A 37 -8.04 -1.68 -7.64
CA TRP A 37 -6.70 -1.10 -7.55
C TRP A 37 -6.66 0.28 -6.86
N PRO A 38 -7.58 1.24 -7.13
CA PRO A 38 -7.48 2.56 -6.51
C PRO A 38 -7.81 2.48 -5.01
N TYR A 39 -8.71 1.58 -4.59
CA TYR A 39 -9.03 1.40 -3.17
C TYR A 39 -7.82 0.88 -2.39
N ILE A 40 -7.07 -0.07 -2.97
CA ILE A 40 -5.84 -0.61 -2.35
C ILE A 40 -4.79 0.50 -2.20
N VAL A 41 -4.62 1.34 -3.23
CA VAL A 41 -3.69 2.47 -3.18
C VAL A 41 -4.12 3.50 -2.13
N ILE A 42 -5.41 3.86 -2.08
CA ILE A 42 -5.96 4.81 -1.09
C ILE A 42 -5.75 4.28 0.34
N ILE A 43 -6.03 3.00 0.60
CA ILE A 43 -5.80 2.37 1.91
C ILE A 43 -4.30 2.41 2.27
N GLY A 44 -3.41 2.12 1.30
CA GLY A 44 -1.97 2.23 1.49
C GLY A 44 -1.53 3.65 1.87
N LEU A 45 -2.07 4.68 1.21
CA LEU A 45 -1.79 6.08 1.51
C LEU A 45 -2.29 6.48 2.92
N ILE A 46 -3.51 6.08 3.29
CA ILE A 46 -4.06 6.35 4.63
C ILE A 46 -3.20 5.71 5.71
N LEU A 47 -2.82 4.45 5.53
CA LEU A 47 -1.95 3.73 6.47
C LEU A 47 -0.56 4.38 6.56
N LEU A 48 -0.01 4.83 5.43
CA LEU A 48 1.26 5.55 5.42
C LEU A 48 1.15 6.86 6.21
N ALA A 49 0.10 7.65 5.98
CA ALA A 49 -0.13 8.91 6.67
C ALA A 49 -0.28 8.71 8.18
N LEU A 50 -1.04 7.69 8.62
CA LEU A 50 -1.19 7.36 10.05
C LEU A 50 0.14 6.93 10.69
N LYS A 51 0.95 6.14 9.97
CA LYS A 51 2.27 5.70 10.45
C LYS A 51 3.25 6.86 10.59
N ILE A 52 3.23 7.79 9.63
CA ILE A 52 4.02 9.02 9.67
C ILE A 52 3.54 9.89 10.82
N TRP A 53 2.23 10.10 10.97
CA TRP A 53 1.67 10.86 12.10
C TRP A 53 2.14 10.32 13.46
N LYS A 54 2.11 9.00 13.63
CA LYS A 54 2.60 8.31 14.84
C LYS A 54 4.12 8.45 15.06
N LEU A 55 4.91 8.78 14.03
CA LEU A 55 6.34 9.04 14.19
C LEU A 55 6.62 10.46 14.69
N PHE A 56 5.71 11.40 14.43
CA PHE A 56 5.84 12.80 14.83
C PHE A 56 5.18 13.11 16.18
N LEU A 57 4.38 12.20 16.72
CA LEU A 57 3.67 12.32 18.01
C LEU A 57 4.30 11.41 19.06
#